data_AF-A0A9P0ZGY1-F1
#
_entry.id   AF-A0A9P0ZGY1-F1
#
_cell.length_a   1.000
_cell.length_b   1.000
_cell.length_c   1.000
_cell.angle_alpha   90.00
_cell.angle_beta   90.00
_cell.angle_gamma   90.00
#
_symmetry.space_group_name_H-M   'P 1'
#
loop_
_entity.id
_entity.type
_entity.pdbx_description
1 polymer ?
#
loop_
_entity_poly.entity_id
_entity_poly.type
_entity_poly.pdbx_seq_one_letter_code
_entity_poly.pdbx_strand_id
1 'polypeptide(L)'
;MSFFAASARTPVAYAILAAHQLKWIVTQVNYPFLGKLCSLVIPCGLTALDHWSQQGQDMISFIHLSKNANASEIGWYEDVILDACCQNIVCSDDEIWQYVVEMSVLMLTSTQKSNPRSIWYEKLLNEMLSHLERQPKNKERRIAWLTHVDSLFDGAGLVLLSHFRRLFPLFFQLMHADDDDTVLLVLERTKTVLRLTWIRNSPYIDRLVDELVSLYKEAAMRSLHDDIRSLILETLILLQQCKGVQFEVAWDKHKNDLDLTLLHQSFAGSHTAAV
;
A
#
# COMPACT_ATOMS: atom_id res chain seq x y z
N MET A 1 -21.73 -21.97 0.85
CA MET A 1 -22.31 -22.71 1.99
C MET A 1 -21.48 -23.95 2.25
N SER A 2 -20.46 -23.81 3.11
CA SER A 2 -19.80 -24.85 3.92
C SER A 2 -18.69 -24.13 4.70
N PHE A 3 -19.06 -23.50 5.82
CA PHE A 3 -18.08 -23.09 6.82
C PHE A 3 -17.40 -24.35 7.35
N PHE A 4 -16.07 -24.42 7.34
CA PHE A 4 -15.34 -25.53 7.94
C PHE A 4 -15.67 -25.60 9.44
N ALA A 5 -16.55 -26.54 9.79
CA ALA A 5 -17.04 -26.79 11.15
C ALA A 5 -15.98 -27.36 12.11
N ALA A 6 -14.70 -27.40 11.72
CA ALA A 6 -13.61 -27.94 12.52
C ALA A 6 -13.15 -26.98 13.63
N SER A 7 -13.23 -25.66 13.41
CA SER A 7 -12.73 -24.67 14.38
C SER A 7 -13.62 -24.50 15.62
N ALA A 8 -14.89 -24.91 15.57
CA ALA A 8 -15.85 -24.65 16.65
C ALA A 8 -15.68 -25.56 17.88
N ARG A 9 -14.80 -26.58 17.82
CA ARG A 9 -14.65 -27.61 18.89
C ARG A 9 -13.33 -27.55 19.65
N THR A 10 -12.35 -26.79 19.19
CA THR A 10 -11.07 -26.63 19.88
C THR A 10 -11.18 -25.52 20.93
N PRO A 11 -10.83 -25.78 22.20
CA PRO A 11 -10.76 -24.71 23.20
C PRO A 11 -9.81 -23.61 22.73
N VAL A 12 -10.26 -22.35 22.79
CA VAL A 12 -9.57 -21.17 22.26
C VAL A 12 -8.08 -21.11 22.67
N ALA A 13 -7.78 -21.48 23.92
CA ALA A 13 -6.41 -21.52 24.43
C ALA A 13 -5.48 -22.45 23.64
N TYR A 14 -5.96 -23.60 23.16
CA TYR A 14 -5.16 -24.51 22.34
C TYR A 14 -4.94 -23.98 20.94
N ALA A 15 -5.93 -23.31 20.35
CA ALA A 15 -5.79 -22.68 19.03
C ALA A 15 -4.75 -21.56 19.07
N ILE A 16 -4.79 -20.71 20.11
CA ILE A 16 -3.79 -19.66 20.35
C ILE A 16 -2.40 -20.29 20.53
N LEU A 17 -2.27 -21.31 21.38
CA LEU A 17 -0.99 -21.98 21.60
C LEU A 17 -0.44 -22.61 20.31
N ALA A 18 -1.30 -23.25 19.52
CA ALA A 18 -0.92 -23.86 18.25
C ALA A 18 -0.42 -22.81 17.24
N ALA A 19 -1.08 -21.65 17.14
CA ALA A 19 -0.64 -20.54 16.30
C ALA A 19 0.75 -20.01 16.72
N HIS A 20 0.98 -19.85 18.03
CA HIS A 20 2.29 -19.46 18.56
C HIS A 20 3.37 -20.50 18.27
N GLN A 21 3.06 -21.79 18.44
CA GLN A 21 3.98 -22.89 18.13
C GLN A 21 4.28 -22.96 16.63
N LEU A 22 3.26 -22.82 15.78
CA LEU A 22 3.41 -22.81 14.34
C LEU A 22 4.35 -21.68 13.91
N LYS A 23 4.08 -20.45 14.36
CA LYS A 23 4.96 -19.31 14.12
C LYS A 23 6.39 -19.61 14.54
N TRP A 24 6.58 -20.05 15.78
CA TRP A 24 7.92 -20.31 16.29
C TRP A 24 8.67 -21.32 15.43
N ILE A 25 8.04 -22.44 15.06
CA ILE A 25 8.63 -23.49 14.20
C ILE A 25 8.97 -22.93 12.82
N VAL A 26 8.04 -22.21 12.19
CA VAL A 26 8.20 -21.66 10.84
C VAL A 26 9.34 -20.64 10.80
N THR A 27 9.44 -19.77 11.81
CA THR A 27 10.50 -18.74 11.85
C THR A 27 11.88 -19.29 12.20
N GLN A 28 12.01 -20.55 12.64
CA GLN A 28 13.32 -21.18 12.84
C GLN A 28 13.97 -21.65 11.52
N VAL A 29 13.18 -21.79 10.45
CA VAL A 29 13.65 -22.35 9.18
C VAL A 29 13.70 -21.26 8.12
N ASN A 30 14.84 -21.15 7.44
CA ASN A 30 15.05 -20.19 6.36
C ASN A 30 15.25 -20.90 5.01
N TYR A 31 15.37 -20.08 3.95
CA TYR A 31 15.82 -20.54 2.65
C TYR A 31 17.12 -21.37 2.77
N PRO A 32 17.28 -22.50 2.06
CA PRO A 32 16.38 -23.09 1.06
C PRO A 32 15.42 -24.18 1.59
N PHE A 33 15.38 -24.43 2.90
CA PHE A 33 14.67 -25.60 3.44
C PHE A 33 13.19 -25.36 3.70
N LEU A 34 12.79 -24.09 3.88
CA LEU A 34 11.41 -23.71 4.17
C LEU A 34 10.42 -24.14 3.07
N GLY A 35 10.87 -24.08 1.81
CA GLY A 35 10.10 -24.50 0.65
C GLY A 35 9.55 -25.92 0.71
N LYS A 36 10.34 -26.85 1.27
CA LYS A 36 9.96 -28.26 1.44
C LYS A 36 8.87 -28.45 2.48
N LEU A 37 8.68 -27.48 3.37
CA LEU A 37 7.69 -27.51 4.44
C LEU A 37 6.39 -26.78 4.06
N CYS A 38 6.33 -26.08 2.92
CA CYS A 38 5.16 -25.34 2.47
C CYS A 38 3.88 -26.18 2.46
N SER A 39 3.96 -27.46 2.05
CA SER A 39 2.80 -28.37 2.00
C SER A 39 2.20 -28.69 3.36
N LEU A 40 2.96 -28.50 4.45
CA LEU A 40 2.48 -28.67 5.82
C LEU A 40 2.11 -27.31 6.43
N VAL A 41 2.98 -26.31 6.24
CA VAL A 41 2.84 -24.98 6.85
C VAL A 41 1.64 -24.23 6.30
N ILE A 42 1.40 -24.25 4.98
CA ILE A 42 0.32 -23.47 4.35
C ILE A 42 -1.06 -23.96 4.83
N PRO A 43 -1.41 -25.26 4.78
CA PRO A 43 -2.71 -25.71 5.29
C PRO A 43 -2.91 -25.43 6.79
N CYS A 44 -1.87 -25.61 7.61
CA CYS A 44 -1.94 -25.31 9.04
C CYS A 44 -2.13 -23.81 9.29
N GLY A 45 -1.38 -22.97 8.58
CA GLY A 45 -1.49 -21.52 8.67
C GLY A 45 -2.84 -21.01 8.17
N LEU A 46 -3.40 -21.56 7.10
CA LEU A 46 -4.73 -21.19 6.61
C LEU A 46 -5.82 -21.56 7.61
N THR A 47 -5.74 -22.77 8.17
CA THR A 47 -6.65 -23.20 9.25
C THR A 47 -6.56 -22.29 10.46
N ALA A 48 -5.35 -21.80 10.73
CA ALA A 48 -5.14 -20.85 11.78
C ALA A 48 -5.81 -19.51 11.41
N LEU A 49 -5.47 -18.89 10.26
CA LEU A 49 -6.03 -17.62 9.80
C LEU A 49 -7.57 -17.53 9.84
N ASP A 50 -8.28 -18.65 9.66
CA ASP A 50 -9.74 -18.70 9.77
C ASP A 50 -10.27 -18.50 11.22
N HIS A 51 -9.41 -18.55 12.23
CA HIS A 51 -9.78 -18.46 13.63
C HIS A 51 -9.64 -17.03 14.18
N TRP A 52 -10.77 -16.43 14.53
CA TRP A 52 -10.93 -15.05 15.05
C TRP A 52 -10.13 -14.66 16.30
N SER A 53 -9.47 -15.60 17.00
CA SER A 53 -8.83 -15.33 18.30
C SER A 53 -7.33 -15.07 18.18
N GLN A 54 -6.82 -14.93 16.96
CA GLN A 54 -5.40 -14.97 16.68
C GLN A 54 -4.82 -13.57 16.63
N GLN A 55 -3.84 -13.34 17.49
CA GLN A 55 -3.09 -12.09 17.64
C GLN A 55 -2.03 -11.93 16.53
N GLY A 56 -2.40 -12.17 15.26
CA GLY A 56 -1.53 -12.00 14.09
C GLY A 56 -0.36 -12.99 13.94
N GLN A 57 -0.26 -14.03 14.78
CA GLN A 57 0.90 -14.95 14.76
C GLN A 57 1.00 -15.73 13.44
N ASP A 58 -0.12 -16.13 12.87
CA ASP A 58 -0.17 -16.89 11.63
C ASP A 58 0.16 -15.99 10.44
N MET A 59 -0.29 -14.74 10.47
CA MET A 59 0.12 -13.72 9.49
C MET A 59 1.63 -13.52 9.49
N ILE A 60 2.27 -13.48 10.67
CA ILE A 60 3.74 -13.41 10.78
C ILE A 60 4.39 -14.66 10.14
N SER A 61 3.78 -15.84 10.29
CA SER A 61 4.25 -17.07 9.66
C SER A 61 4.19 -16.98 8.14
N PHE A 62 3.10 -16.46 7.58
CA PHE A 62 2.96 -16.21 6.14
C PHE A 62 3.91 -15.11 5.65
N ILE A 63 4.12 -14.03 6.41
CA ILE A 63 5.11 -12.99 6.08
C ILE A 63 6.51 -13.61 5.99
N HIS A 64 6.89 -14.43 6.97
CA HIS A 64 8.16 -15.15 6.96
C HIS A 64 8.27 -16.09 5.75
N LEU A 65 7.19 -16.83 5.46
CA LEU A 65 7.11 -17.71 4.31
C LEU A 65 7.34 -16.94 3.00
N SER A 66 6.63 -15.82 2.80
CA SER A 66 6.77 -15.02 1.57
C SER A 66 8.18 -14.46 1.39
N LYS A 67 8.87 -14.12 2.48
CA LYS A 67 10.23 -13.53 2.42
C LYS A 67 11.32 -14.58 2.20
N ASN A 68 11.07 -15.85 2.53
CA ASN A 68 12.10 -16.89 2.60
C ASN A 68 11.85 -18.12 1.71
N ALA A 69 10.64 -18.33 1.18
CA ALA A 69 10.34 -19.44 0.27
C ALA A 69 10.34 -18.98 -1.19
N ASN A 70 10.53 -19.91 -2.12
CA ASN A 70 10.48 -19.59 -3.54
C ASN A 70 9.02 -19.39 -3.98
N ALA A 71 8.77 -18.37 -4.80
CA ALA A 71 7.46 -18.08 -5.38
C ALA A 71 6.81 -19.30 -6.05
N SER A 72 7.60 -20.19 -6.67
CA SER A 72 7.08 -21.42 -7.29
C SER A 72 6.51 -22.42 -6.29
N GLU A 73 6.99 -22.41 -5.05
CA GLU A 73 6.54 -23.33 -4.00
C GLU A 73 5.23 -22.84 -3.37
N ILE A 74 5.10 -21.52 -3.23
CA ILE A 74 3.87 -20.88 -2.74
C ILE A 74 2.78 -20.88 -3.82
N GLY A 75 3.15 -20.74 -5.10
CA GLY A 75 2.22 -20.61 -6.21
C GLY A 75 1.19 -21.74 -6.36
N TRP A 76 1.50 -22.95 -5.86
CA TRP A 76 0.54 -24.07 -5.84
C TRP A 76 -0.71 -23.81 -4.98
N TYR A 77 -0.64 -22.85 -4.08
CA TYR A 77 -1.69 -22.50 -3.13
C TYR A 77 -2.23 -21.08 -3.36
N GLU A 78 -1.92 -20.45 -4.50
CA GLU A 78 -2.18 -19.03 -4.74
C GLU A 78 -3.63 -18.62 -4.46
N ASP A 79 -4.60 -19.32 -5.04
CA ASP A 79 -6.00 -18.90 -4.97
C ASP A 79 -6.54 -18.98 -3.54
N VAL A 80 -6.15 -20.02 -2.79
CA VAL A 80 -6.62 -20.22 -1.42
C VAL A 80 -5.99 -19.20 -0.47
N ILE A 81 -4.70 -18.89 -0.66
CA ILE A 81 -4.00 -17.89 0.13
C ILE A 81 -4.58 -16.50 -0.14
N LEU A 82 -4.79 -16.14 -1.41
CA LEU A 82 -5.27 -14.81 -1.77
C LEU A 82 -6.74 -14.61 -1.40
N ASP A 83 -7.56 -15.67 -1.44
CA ASP A 83 -8.92 -15.61 -0.90
C ASP A 83 -8.91 -15.37 0.61
N ALA A 84 -8.07 -16.12 1.35
CA ALA A 84 -7.90 -15.90 2.79
C ALA A 84 -7.41 -14.47 3.11
N CYS A 85 -6.50 -13.91 2.31
CA CYS A 85 -6.06 -12.51 2.44
C CYS A 85 -7.24 -11.53 2.30
N CYS A 86 -8.08 -11.71 1.28
CA CYS A 86 -9.27 -10.87 1.07
C CYS A 86 -10.23 -10.95 2.26
N GLN A 87 -10.51 -12.15 2.77
CA GLN A 87 -11.39 -12.34 3.92
C GLN A 87 -10.83 -11.69 5.20
N ASN A 88 -9.53 -11.83 5.44
CA ASN A 88 -8.86 -11.24 6.60
C ASN A 88 -8.90 -9.71 6.57
N ILE A 89 -8.74 -9.07 5.40
CA ILE A 89 -8.86 -7.60 5.28
C ILE A 89 -10.22 -7.09 5.77
N VAL A 90 -11.30 -7.84 5.52
CA VAL A 90 -12.67 -7.44 5.89
C VAL A 90 -12.95 -7.62 7.38
N CYS A 91 -12.38 -8.65 8.00
CA CYS A 91 -12.73 -9.11 9.35
C CYS A 91 -11.75 -8.67 10.44
N SER A 92 -10.70 -7.92 10.10
CA SER A 92 -9.59 -7.65 11.02
C SER A 92 -9.82 -6.44 11.93
N ASP A 93 -9.40 -6.61 13.19
CA ASP A 93 -9.27 -5.55 14.18
C ASP A 93 -8.00 -4.70 13.95
N ASP A 94 -7.93 -3.56 14.63
CA ASP A 94 -6.83 -2.58 14.48
C ASP A 94 -5.46 -3.17 14.80
N GLU A 95 -5.35 -4.00 15.84
CA GLU A 95 -4.08 -4.54 16.34
C GLU A 95 -3.37 -5.47 15.35
N ILE A 96 -4.13 -6.14 14.48
CA ILE A 96 -3.62 -7.10 13.51
C ILE A 96 -3.52 -6.53 12.10
N TRP A 97 -4.10 -5.34 11.86
CA TRP A 97 -4.19 -4.74 10.54
C TRP A 97 -2.84 -4.59 9.84
N GLN A 98 -1.79 -4.21 10.57
CA GLN A 98 -0.44 -4.12 10.01
C GLN A 98 0.01 -5.44 9.39
N TYR A 99 -0.15 -6.55 10.12
CA TYR A 99 0.24 -7.87 9.64
C TYR A 99 -0.65 -8.35 8.49
N VAL A 100 -1.94 -8.01 8.52
CA VAL A 100 -2.89 -8.35 7.44
C VAL A 100 -2.44 -7.71 6.13
N VAL A 101 -2.16 -6.40 6.15
CA VAL A 101 -1.73 -5.66 4.97
C VAL A 101 -0.40 -6.20 4.47
N GLU A 102 0.61 -6.32 5.35
CA GLU A 102 1.93 -6.81 4.97
C GLU A 102 1.86 -8.21 4.35
N MET A 103 1.18 -9.14 5.02
CA MET A 103 0.96 -10.50 4.52
C MET A 103 0.29 -10.48 3.15
N SER A 104 -0.80 -9.73 3.01
CA SER A 104 -1.61 -9.71 1.80
C SER A 104 -0.83 -9.18 0.60
N VAL A 105 -0.07 -8.09 0.78
CA VAL A 105 0.76 -7.51 -0.28
C VAL A 105 1.89 -8.47 -0.66
N LEU A 106 2.59 -9.05 0.32
CA LEU A 106 3.68 -9.99 0.08
C LEU A 106 3.21 -11.26 -0.63
N MET A 107 2.09 -11.84 -0.19
CA MET A 107 1.51 -13.04 -0.83
C MET A 107 1.04 -12.76 -2.25
N LEU A 108 0.38 -11.61 -2.49
CA LEU A 108 -0.02 -11.21 -3.83
C LEU A 108 1.19 -11.03 -4.76
N THR A 109 2.18 -10.26 -4.33
CA THR A 109 3.35 -9.93 -5.17
C THR A 109 4.27 -11.13 -5.38
N SER A 110 4.37 -12.05 -4.42
CA SER A 110 5.15 -13.28 -4.59
C SER A 110 4.46 -14.30 -5.51
N THR A 111 3.14 -14.46 -5.41
CA THR A 111 2.39 -15.44 -6.22
C THR A 111 2.10 -14.93 -7.63
N GLN A 112 1.53 -13.72 -7.76
CA GLN A 112 1.13 -13.15 -9.04
C GLN A 112 2.30 -12.50 -9.79
N LYS A 113 3.41 -12.20 -9.09
CA LYS A 113 4.57 -11.50 -9.65
C LYS A 113 4.13 -10.21 -10.35
N SER A 114 4.86 -9.77 -11.38
CA SER A 114 4.47 -8.62 -12.20
C SER A 114 3.41 -8.98 -13.25
N ASN A 115 2.36 -9.72 -12.90
CA ASN A 115 1.19 -9.94 -13.76
C ASN A 115 0.07 -8.94 -13.42
N PRO A 116 0.09 -7.73 -14.01
CA PRO A 116 -0.89 -6.68 -13.70
C PRO A 116 -2.32 -7.07 -14.12
N ARG A 117 -2.49 -8.09 -14.97
CA ARG A 117 -3.81 -8.56 -15.42
C ARG A 117 -4.45 -9.56 -14.47
N SER A 118 -3.77 -9.94 -13.39
CA SER A 118 -4.36 -10.82 -12.39
C SER A 118 -5.52 -10.11 -11.69
N ILE A 119 -6.67 -10.78 -11.63
CA ILE A 119 -7.87 -10.29 -10.93
C ILE A 119 -7.62 -10.08 -9.44
N TRP A 120 -6.59 -10.72 -8.88
CA TRP A 120 -6.23 -10.61 -7.48
C TRP A 120 -5.70 -9.23 -7.11
N TYR A 121 -5.02 -8.52 -8.02
CA TYR A 121 -4.63 -7.12 -7.81
C TYR A 121 -5.86 -6.22 -7.59
N GLU A 122 -6.85 -6.36 -8.47
CA GLU A 122 -8.09 -5.58 -8.39
C GLU A 122 -8.89 -5.91 -7.13
N LYS A 123 -9.08 -7.21 -6.82
CA LYS A 123 -9.81 -7.66 -5.63
C LYS A 123 -9.18 -7.14 -4.35
N LEU A 124 -7.88 -7.41 -4.15
CA LEU A 124 -7.20 -7.07 -2.91
C LEU A 124 -7.13 -5.56 -2.70
N LEU A 125 -6.83 -4.80 -3.75
CA LEU A 125 -6.81 -3.34 -3.68
C LEU A 125 -8.20 -2.78 -3.36
N ASN A 126 -9.26 -3.33 -3.96
CA ASN A 126 -10.63 -2.89 -3.67
C ASN A 126 -11.04 -3.15 -2.23
N GLU A 127 -10.67 -4.29 -1.64
CA GLU A 127 -10.95 -4.57 -0.23
C GLU A 127 -10.19 -3.62 0.70
N MET A 128 -8.89 -3.42 0.46
CA MET A 128 -8.08 -2.48 1.26
C MET A 128 -8.62 -1.06 1.19
N LEU A 129 -8.95 -0.56 -0.01
CA LEU A 129 -9.51 0.78 -0.18
C LEU A 129 -10.87 0.90 0.50
N SER A 130 -11.73 -0.12 0.39
CA SER A 130 -13.05 -0.10 1.04
C SER A 130 -12.93 -0.04 2.56
N HIS A 131 -11.91 -0.70 3.12
CA HIS A 131 -11.65 -0.66 4.55
C HIS A 131 -11.12 0.71 5.01
N LEU A 132 -10.21 1.33 4.24
CA LEU A 132 -9.68 2.66 4.54
C LEU A 132 -10.75 3.75 4.42
N GLU A 133 -11.60 3.68 3.40
CA GLU A 133 -12.71 4.62 3.20
C GLU A 133 -13.74 4.58 4.34
N ARG A 134 -13.93 3.43 4.99
CA ARG A 134 -14.83 3.30 6.16
C ARG A 134 -14.26 3.93 7.42
N GLN A 135 -12.93 3.92 7.59
CA GLN A 135 -12.26 4.43 8.78
C GLN A 135 -11.07 5.35 8.45
N PRO A 136 -11.31 6.48 7.75
CA PRO A 136 -10.23 7.30 7.23
C PRO A 136 -9.42 8.01 8.33
N LYS A 137 -9.97 8.14 9.55
CA LYS A 137 -9.32 8.83 10.68
C LYS A 137 -8.36 7.96 11.47
N ASN A 138 -8.37 6.64 11.31
CA ASN A 138 -7.49 5.74 12.05
C ASN A 138 -6.03 5.85 11.56
N LYS A 139 -5.16 6.45 12.37
CA LYS A 139 -3.75 6.72 12.01
C LYS A 139 -2.98 5.44 11.71
N GLU A 140 -3.07 4.45 12.59
CA GLU A 140 -2.31 3.19 12.49
C GLU A 140 -2.66 2.44 11.20
N ARG A 141 -3.96 2.43 10.85
CA ARG A 141 -4.42 1.77 9.62
C ARG A 141 -3.85 2.40 8.35
N ARG A 142 -3.85 3.73 8.29
CA ARG A 142 -3.30 4.47 7.14
C ARG A 142 -1.82 4.23 6.98
N ILE A 143 -1.07 4.34 8.07
CA ILE A 143 0.40 4.16 8.06
C ILE A 143 0.74 2.74 7.62
N ALA A 144 0.10 1.74 8.22
CA ALA A 144 0.32 0.34 7.84
C ALA A 144 0.06 0.11 6.34
N TRP A 145 -1.05 0.63 5.81
CA TRP A 145 -1.36 0.49 4.39
C TRP A 145 -0.34 1.19 3.51
N LEU A 146 -0.08 2.47 3.74
CA LEU A 146 0.85 3.26 2.93
C LEU A 146 2.28 2.68 2.95
N THR A 147 2.71 2.12 4.09
CA THR A 147 4.02 1.49 4.25
C THR A 147 4.20 0.30 3.30
N HIS A 148 3.18 -0.56 3.18
CA HIS A 148 3.32 -1.82 2.46
C HIS A 148 2.79 -1.79 1.02
N VAL A 149 1.89 -0.88 0.65
CA VAL A 149 1.17 -0.90 -0.64
C VAL A 149 2.05 -0.65 -1.87
N ASP A 150 3.27 -0.12 -1.73
CA ASP A 150 4.14 0.25 -2.87
C ASP A 150 4.40 -0.91 -3.82
N SER A 151 4.75 -2.08 -3.29
CA SER A 151 4.99 -3.27 -4.11
C SER A 151 3.72 -3.80 -4.80
N LEU A 152 2.54 -3.55 -4.22
CA LEU A 152 1.26 -3.83 -4.88
C LEU A 152 1.08 -2.87 -6.07
N PHE A 153 1.38 -1.59 -5.88
CA PHE A 153 1.32 -0.61 -6.97
C PHE A 153 2.28 -0.95 -8.11
N ASP A 154 3.53 -1.30 -7.81
CA ASP A 154 4.50 -1.72 -8.82
C ASP A 154 4.01 -2.95 -9.61
N GLY A 155 3.36 -3.91 -8.95
CA GLY A 155 2.77 -5.08 -9.60
C GLY A 155 1.55 -4.76 -10.48
N ALA A 156 0.70 -3.82 -10.05
CA ALA A 156 -0.49 -3.39 -10.79
C ALA A 156 -0.16 -2.45 -11.97
N GLY A 157 0.85 -1.60 -11.82
CA GLY A 157 1.33 -0.67 -12.86
C GLY A 157 0.21 0.19 -13.46
N LEU A 158 0.07 0.17 -14.79
CA LEU A 158 -0.94 0.96 -15.52
C LEU A 158 -2.39 0.66 -15.11
N VAL A 159 -2.67 -0.52 -14.54
CA VAL A 159 -4.04 -0.90 -14.13
C VAL A 159 -4.54 0.00 -13.00
N LEU A 160 -3.65 0.64 -12.24
CA LEU A 160 -4.02 1.61 -11.20
C LEU A 160 -4.90 2.76 -11.71
N LEU A 161 -4.85 3.07 -13.01
CA LEU A 161 -5.72 4.07 -13.65
C LEU A 161 -7.21 3.83 -13.36
N SER A 162 -7.66 2.57 -13.29
CA SER A 162 -9.06 2.25 -13.00
C SER A 162 -9.47 2.62 -11.57
N HIS A 163 -8.50 2.68 -10.65
CA HIS A 163 -8.70 2.97 -9.23
C HIS A 163 -8.52 4.45 -8.88
N PHE A 164 -8.20 5.32 -9.85
CA PHE A 164 -7.97 6.75 -9.60
C PHE A 164 -9.13 7.45 -8.91
N ARG A 165 -10.37 7.04 -9.22
CA ARG A 165 -11.58 7.59 -8.60
C ARG A 165 -11.65 7.37 -7.09
N ARG A 166 -10.93 6.40 -6.56
CA ARG A 166 -10.86 6.07 -5.13
C ARG A 166 -9.52 6.50 -4.53
N LEU A 167 -8.42 6.22 -5.23
CA LEU A 167 -7.07 6.56 -4.78
C LEU A 167 -6.85 8.06 -4.61
N PHE A 168 -7.19 8.89 -5.60
CA PHE A 168 -6.90 10.33 -5.51
C PHE A 168 -7.70 11.04 -4.42
N PRO A 169 -9.03 10.85 -4.29
CA PRO A 169 -9.76 11.42 -3.17
C PRO A 169 -9.21 11.00 -1.81
N LEU A 170 -8.83 9.72 -1.64
CA LEU A 170 -8.17 9.24 -0.44
C LEU A 170 -6.83 9.96 -0.23
N PHE A 171 -5.97 10.02 -1.25
CA PHE A 171 -4.67 10.69 -1.15
C PHE A 171 -4.78 12.16 -0.79
N PHE A 172 -5.69 12.91 -1.41
CA PHE A 172 -5.93 14.31 -1.06
C PHE A 172 -6.35 14.45 0.40
N GLN A 173 -7.23 13.57 0.88
CA GLN A 173 -7.59 13.57 2.30
C GLN A 173 -6.39 13.27 3.21
N LEU A 174 -5.51 12.35 2.83
CA LEU A 174 -4.37 11.94 3.66
C LEU A 174 -3.19 12.94 3.60
N MET A 175 -3.06 13.70 2.51
CA MET A 175 -2.05 14.76 2.38
C MET A 175 -2.22 15.84 3.44
N HIS A 176 -3.45 16.07 3.90
CA HIS A 176 -3.77 17.05 4.95
C HIS A 176 -4.03 16.38 6.32
N ALA A 177 -3.51 15.18 6.55
CA ALA A 177 -3.57 14.54 7.86
C ALA A 177 -2.72 15.30 8.89
N ASP A 178 -3.13 15.26 10.17
CA ASP A 178 -2.48 16.00 11.25
C ASP A 178 -1.04 15.49 11.57
N ASP A 179 -0.69 14.29 11.13
CA ASP A 179 0.59 13.64 11.40
C ASP A 179 1.53 13.65 10.18
N ASP A 180 2.81 13.98 10.41
CA ASP A 180 3.80 14.11 9.34
C ASP A 180 4.14 12.76 8.67
N ASP A 181 4.07 11.64 9.41
CA ASP A 181 4.33 10.29 8.89
C ASP A 181 3.36 9.93 7.76
N THR A 182 2.05 10.14 7.97
CA THR A 182 1.03 9.90 6.94
C THR A 182 1.28 10.76 5.71
N VAL A 183 1.63 12.03 5.90
CA VAL A 183 1.87 12.99 4.81
C VAL A 183 3.06 12.60 3.95
N LEU A 184 4.18 12.23 4.58
CA LEU A 184 5.36 11.74 3.84
C LEU A 184 5.04 10.48 3.03
N LEU A 185 4.43 9.50 3.69
CA LEU A 185 4.10 8.23 3.05
C LEU A 185 3.11 8.41 1.88
N VAL A 186 2.07 9.24 2.02
CA VAL A 186 1.11 9.47 0.92
C VAL A 186 1.75 10.24 -0.24
N LEU A 187 2.67 11.17 0.01
CA LEU A 187 3.40 11.86 -1.04
C LEU A 187 4.27 10.88 -1.83
N GLU A 188 5.01 10.00 -1.14
CA GLU A 188 5.79 8.95 -1.78
C GLU A 188 4.90 8.02 -2.62
N ARG A 189 3.79 7.55 -2.06
CA ARG A 189 2.84 6.70 -2.79
C ARG A 189 2.21 7.41 -3.98
N THR A 190 1.90 8.69 -3.85
CA THR A 190 1.39 9.52 -4.96
C THR A 190 2.43 9.60 -6.07
N LYS A 191 3.69 9.87 -5.74
CA LYS A 191 4.80 9.88 -6.69
C LYS A 191 4.96 8.52 -7.39
N THR A 192 4.88 7.39 -6.65
CA THR A 192 4.88 6.04 -7.25
C THR A 192 3.75 5.88 -8.26
N VAL A 193 2.51 6.22 -7.88
CA VAL A 193 1.34 6.10 -8.78
C VAL A 193 1.52 6.97 -10.03
N LEU A 194 2.01 8.20 -9.90
CA LEU A 194 2.30 9.08 -11.02
C LEU A 194 3.35 8.49 -11.96
N ARG A 195 4.46 7.99 -11.39
CA ARG A 195 5.57 7.36 -12.14
C ARG A 195 5.09 6.14 -12.93
N LEU A 196 4.28 5.28 -12.32
CA LEU A 196 3.81 4.04 -12.93
C LEU A 196 2.74 4.25 -14.00
N THR A 197 1.87 5.23 -13.81
CA THR A 197 0.71 5.43 -14.69
C THR A 197 0.96 6.41 -15.83
N TRP A 198 2.01 7.23 -15.73
CA TRP A 198 2.33 8.31 -16.66
C TRP A 198 1.06 9.05 -17.08
N ILE A 199 0.40 9.71 -16.13
CA ILE A 199 -0.96 10.23 -16.29
C ILE A 199 -1.13 10.98 -17.61
N ARG A 200 -1.66 10.36 -18.66
CA ARG A 200 -1.79 11.02 -19.97
C ARG A 200 -3.02 11.90 -20.07
N ASN A 201 -4.10 11.61 -19.33
CA ASN A 201 -5.35 12.39 -19.28
C ASN A 201 -6.13 12.10 -17.97
N SER A 202 -5.72 12.67 -16.84
CA SER A 202 -6.48 12.55 -15.58
C SER A 202 -7.20 13.87 -15.28
N PRO A 203 -8.47 13.81 -14.84
CA PRO A 203 -9.17 15.00 -14.35
C PRO A 203 -8.59 15.53 -13.02
N TYR A 204 -7.72 14.76 -12.36
CA TYR A 204 -7.18 15.10 -11.05
C TYR A 204 -5.93 15.97 -11.08
N ILE A 205 -5.40 16.33 -12.25
CA ILE A 205 -4.13 17.09 -12.35
C ILE A 205 -4.25 18.49 -11.73
N ASP A 206 -5.27 19.26 -12.12
CA ASP A 206 -5.48 20.62 -11.60
C ASP A 206 -5.60 20.60 -10.08
N ARG A 207 -6.47 19.72 -9.57
CA ARG A 207 -6.65 19.51 -8.14
C ARG A 207 -5.37 19.04 -7.44
N LEU A 208 -4.61 18.11 -8.02
CA LEU A 208 -3.38 17.63 -7.42
C LEU A 208 -2.34 18.75 -7.29
N VAL A 209 -2.22 19.63 -8.28
CA VAL A 209 -1.35 20.81 -8.18
C VAL A 209 -1.82 21.73 -7.06
N ASP A 210 -3.12 22.02 -6.98
CA ASP A 210 -3.69 22.86 -5.93
C ASP A 210 -3.44 22.29 -4.52
N GLU A 211 -3.67 20.99 -4.32
CA GLU A 211 -3.48 20.32 -3.02
C GLU A 211 -1.99 20.27 -2.64
N LEU A 212 -1.08 20.01 -3.60
CA LEU A 212 0.37 20.05 -3.37
C LEU A 212 0.87 21.46 -3.02
N VAL A 213 0.33 22.50 -3.64
CA VAL A 213 0.65 23.90 -3.31
C VAL A 213 0.12 24.27 -1.92
N SER A 214 -1.12 23.88 -1.58
CA SER A 214 -1.68 24.09 -0.24
C SER A 214 -0.80 23.41 0.81
N LEU A 215 -0.44 22.14 0.58
CA LEU A 215 0.41 21.37 1.48
C LEU A 215 1.81 21.98 1.63
N TYR A 216 2.40 22.52 0.55
CA TYR A 216 3.71 23.17 0.62
C TYR A 216 3.72 24.39 1.58
N LYS A 217 2.61 25.14 1.61
CA LYS A 217 2.41 26.25 2.55
C LYS A 217 2.18 25.74 3.96
N GLU A 218 1.29 24.77 4.13
CA GLU A 218 0.99 24.14 5.42
C GLU A 218 2.23 23.48 6.04
N ALA A 219 3.14 22.96 5.21
CA ALA A 219 4.39 22.36 5.65
C ALA A 219 5.26 23.33 6.46
N ALA A 220 5.10 24.65 6.33
CA ALA A 220 5.83 25.63 7.15
C ALA A 220 5.63 25.43 8.66
N MET A 221 4.48 24.87 9.06
CA MET A 221 4.11 24.65 10.46
C MET A 221 4.42 23.22 10.94
N ARG A 222 4.96 22.36 10.07
CA ARG A 222 5.21 20.94 10.35
C ARG A 222 6.64 20.70 10.84
N SER A 223 6.83 19.58 11.54
CA SER A 223 8.15 19.22 12.06
C SER A 223 9.07 18.74 10.94
N LEU A 224 8.56 17.89 10.03
CA LEU A 224 9.29 17.33 8.89
C LEU A 224 9.15 18.17 7.61
N HIS A 225 9.14 19.50 7.77
CA HIS A 225 8.84 20.44 6.69
C HIS A 225 9.79 20.34 5.48
N ASP A 226 11.09 20.13 5.72
CA ASP A 226 12.09 20.04 4.64
C ASP A 226 11.85 18.81 3.75
N ASP A 227 11.63 17.64 4.37
CA ASP A 227 11.38 16.38 3.67
C ASP A 227 10.06 16.44 2.87
N ILE A 228 9.00 16.97 3.49
CA ILE A 228 7.70 17.16 2.85
C ILE A 228 7.83 18.09 1.63
N ARG A 229 8.50 19.24 1.79
CA ARG A 229 8.70 20.19 0.70
C ARG A 229 9.54 19.62 -0.43
N SER A 230 10.59 18.86 -0.11
CA SER A 230 11.42 18.17 -1.09
C SER A 230 10.59 17.16 -1.92
N LEU A 231 9.78 16.32 -1.25
CA LEU A 231 8.90 15.36 -1.93
C LEU A 231 7.84 16.04 -2.81
N ILE A 232 7.27 17.17 -2.35
CA ILE A 232 6.33 17.98 -3.14
C ILE A 232 7.02 18.52 -4.39
N LEU A 233 8.22 19.11 -4.25
CA LEU A 233 9.03 19.61 -5.35
C LEU A 233 9.29 18.51 -6.40
N GLU A 234 9.78 17.35 -5.96
CA GLU A 234 10.04 16.21 -6.86
C GLU A 234 8.77 15.74 -7.57
N THR A 235 7.64 15.73 -6.86
CA THR A 235 6.34 15.34 -7.41
C THR A 235 5.85 16.33 -8.46
N LEU A 236 5.99 17.63 -8.22
CA LEU A 236 5.62 18.67 -9.19
C LEU A 236 6.55 18.66 -10.41
N ILE A 237 7.85 18.42 -10.24
CA ILE A 237 8.80 18.24 -11.36
C ILE A 237 8.38 17.04 -12.22
N LEU A 238 8.02 15.91 -11.59
CA LEU A 238 7.52 14.74 -12.29
C LEU A 238 6.23 15.06 -13.07
N LEU A 239 5.31 15.84 -12.49
CA LEU A 239 4.10 16.28 -13.16
C LEU A 239 4.39 17.19 -14.36
N GLN A 240 5.30 18.16 -14.20
CA GLN A 240 5.73 19.04 -15.29
C GLN A 240 6.29 18.24 -16.46
N GLN A 241 7.18 17.28 -16.18
CA GLN A 241 7.77 16.38 -17.19
C GLN A 241 6.72 15.51 -17.89
N CYS A 242 5.70 15.04 -17.16
CA CYS A 242 4.66 14.20 -17.73
C CYS A 242 3.63 14.97 -18.59
N LYS A 243 3.40 16.26 -18.29
CA LYS A 243 2.20 16.99 -18.76
C LYS A 243 2.45 18.30 -19.49
N GLY A 244 3.63 18.90 -19.39
CA GLY A 244 3.99 20.16 -20.04
C GLY A 244 2.87 21.20 -19.93
N VAL A 245 2.20 21.50 -21.05
CA VAL A 245 1.16 22.53 -21.16
C VAL A 245 -0.01 22.37 -20.17
N GLN A 246 -0.48 21.14 -19.88
CA GLN A 246 -1.58 20.94 -18.92
C GLN A 246 -1.17 21.29 -17.49
N PHE A 247 0.10 21.03 -17.14
CA PHE A 247 0.65 21.44 -15.86
C PHE A 247 0.80 22.97 -15.82
N GLU A 248 1.34 23.58 -16.88
CA GLU A 248 1.50 25.03 -16.95
C GLU A 248 0.18 25.78 -16.75
N VAL A 249 -0.93 25.30 -17.31
CA VAL A 249 -2.26 25.92 -17.12
C VAL A 249 -2.74 25.84 -15.67
N ALA A 250 -2.51 24.71 -14.99
CA ALA A 250 -2.83 24.57 -13.57
C ALA A 250 -1.90 25.43 -12.69
N TRP A 251 -0.61 25.46 -13.04
CA TRP A 251 0.43 26.20 -12.33
C TRP A 251 0.31 27.72 -12.50
N ASP A 252 -0.24 28.21 -13.62
CA ASP A 252 -0.35 29.63 -13.94
C ASP A 252 -1.09 30.43 -12.86
N LYS A 253 -2.08 29.80 -12.21
CA LYS A 253 -2.86 30.38 -11.11
C LYS A 253 -1.99 30.73 -9.89
N HIS A 254 -0.86 30.03 -9.72
CA HIS A 254 0.02 30.12 -8.56
C HIS A 254 1.32 30.90 -8.83
N LYS A 255 1.54 31.38 -10.07
CA LYS A 255 2.77 32.10 -10.47
C LYS A 255 3.04 33.40 -9.72
N ASN A 256 1.99 34.05 -9.22
CA ASN A 256 2.11 35.31 -8.50
C ASN A 256 2.25 35.14 -6.98
N ASP A 257 2.32 33.90 -6.50
CA ASP A 257 2.41 33.61 -5.08
C ASP A 257 3.84 33.75 -4.56
N LEU A 258 4.04 34.65 -3.59
CA LEU A 258 5.34 34.96 -3.01
C LEU A 258 5.89 33.80 -2.16
N ASP A 259 5.01 32.99 -1.59
CA ASP A 259 5.40 31.84 -0.75
C ASP A 259 6.00 30.69 -1.58
N LEU A 260 5.85 30.75 -2.90
CA LEU A 260 6.30 29.73 -3.86
C LEU A 260 7.55 30.17 -4.65
N THR A 261 8.25 31.22 -4.22
CA THR A 261 9.45 31.72 -4.92
C THR A 261 10.53 30.66 -5.14
N LEU A 262 10.73 29.74 -4.19
CA LEU A 262 11.67 28.61 -4.33
C LEU A 262 11.21 27.59 -5.40
N LEU A 263 9.90 27.36 -5.50
CA LEU A 263 9.30 26.51 -6.54
C LEU A 263 9.44 27.15 -7.92
N HIS A 264 9.19 28.45 -8.04
CA HIS A 264 9.37 29.16 -9.31
C HIS A 264 10.81 29.11 -9.83
N GLN A 265 11.80 29.18 -8.94
CA GLN A 265 13.21 29.05 -9.31
C GLN A 265 13.56 27.64 -9.81
N SER A 266 13.01 26.58 -9.21
CA SER A 266 13.29 25.20 -9.65
C SER A 266 12.66 24.90 -11.02
N PHE A 267 11.47 25.43 -11.30
CA PHE A 267 10.84 25.31 -12.63
C PHE A 267 11.51 26.21 -13.68
N ALA A 268 12.01 27.40 -13.32
CA ALA A 268 12.74 28.25 -14.25
C ALA A 268 14.13 27.67 -14.63
N GLY A 269 14.79 26.98 -13.69
CA GLY A 269 16.06 26.30 -13.92
C GLY A 269 15.96 25.06 -14.82
N SER A 270 14.82 24.36 -14.85
CA SER A 270 14.61 23.23 -15.76
C SER A 270 14.38 23.67 -17.22
N HIS A 271 13.87 24.89 -17.43
CA HIS A 271 13.68 25.46 -18.77
C HIS A 271 14.98 25.95 -19.43
N THR A 272 16.02 26.28 -18.67
CA THR A 272 17.32 26.74 -19.24
C THR A 272 18.27 25.60 -19.58
N ALA A 273 18.01 24.38 -19.13
CA ALA A 273 18.80 23.18 -19.46
C ALA A 273 18.35 22.48 -20.76
N ALA A 274 17.27 22.96 -21.40
CA ALA A 274 16.75 22.44 -22.66
C ALA A 274 16.90 23.49 -23.78
N VAL A 275 18.15 23.83 -24.11
CA VAL A 275 18.54 24.48 -25.38
C VAL A 275 19.75 23.75 -25.93
#